data_AF-Q2U9S6-F1
#
_entry.id   AF-Q2U9S6-F1
#
_cell.length_a   1.000
_cell.length_b   1.000
_cell.length_c   1.000
_cell.angle_alpha   90.00
_cell.angle_beta   90.00
_cell.angle_gamma   90.00
#
_symmetry.space_group_name_H-M   'P 1'
#
loop_
_entity.id
_entity.type
_entity.pdbx_description
1 polymer ?
#
loop_
_entity_poly.entity_id
_entity_poly.type
_entity_poly.pdbx_seq_one_letter_code
_entity_poly.pdbx_strand_id
1 'polypeptide(L)'
;MDSTSSPDYKALFLREAERRKEAEERQRKAEEEREQEKEERRRAEEERDQGRELTRHTTFLGLLRDCHILFSLPLRAASPSISTTGKIPQPTGKYCPRRLLPWEDCAVRQQEIYRPVCTYLEPEGKAAEQRFSPRLALEDLGKRFDERPISSEQDLQSYERFGVENYVRDIIVALQDTSRLR
;
A
#
# COMPACT_ATOMS: atom_id res chain seq x y z
N MET A 1 -86.92 -1.91 9.38
CA MET A 1 -86.33 -1.26 8.20
C MET A 1 -85.21 -0.41 8.73
N ASP A 2 -83.98 -0.90 8.58
CA ASP A 2 -82.80 -0.27 9.16
C ASP A 2 -82.51 1.03 8.43
N SER A 3 -82.65 2.15 9.15
CA SER A 3 -82.29 3.47 8.66
C SER A 3 -80.79 3.52 8.45
N THR A 4 -80.36 3.32 7.21
CA THR A 4 -79.01 3.58 6.72
C THR A 4 -78.63 5.02 7.05
N SER A 5 -77.89 5.19 8.15
CA SER A 5 -77.31 6.45 8.58
C SER A 5 -76.38 6.96 7.48
N SER A 6 -76.63 8.17 6.97
CA SER A 6 -75.82 8.79 5.94
C SER A 6 -74.38 8.95 6.45
N PRO A 7 -73.35 8.52 5.70
CA PRO A 7 -71.96 8.64 6.17
C PRO A 7 -71.59 10.12 6.37
N ASP A 8 -70.90 10.42 7.46
CA ASP A 8 -70.25 11.73 7.65
C ASP A 8 -69.06 11.84 6.68
N TYR A 9 -69.32 12.36 5.49
CA TYR A 9 -68.33 12.57 4.43
C TYR A 9 -67.15 13.45 4.88
N LYS A 10 -67.36 14.34 5.86
CA LYS A 10 -66.31 15.21 6.37
C LYS A 10 -65.33 14.42 7.25
N ALA A 11 -65.84 13.52 8.08
CA ALA A 11 -65.02 12.60 8.85
C ALA A 11 -64.25 11.61 7.95
N LEU A 12 -64.88 11.11 6.88
CA LEU A 12 -64.22 10.23 5.90
C LEU A 12 -63.07 10.94 5.18
N PHE A 13 -63.27 12.19 4.74
CA PHE A 13 -62.23 12.98 4.07
C PHE A 13 -61.03 13.27 4.98
N LEU A 14 -61.26 13.63 6.24
CA LEU A 14 -60.19 13.85 7.23
C LEU A 14 -59.39 12.57 7.49
N ARG A 15 -60.07 11.43 7.64
CA ARG A 15 -59.42 10.13 7.83
C ARG A 15 -58.59 9.71 6.62
N GLU A 16 -59.04 10.01 5.41
CA GLU A 16 -58.28 9.72 4.19
C GLU A 16 -57.07 10.64 4.01
N ALA A 17 -57.19 11.92 4.37
CA ALA A 17 -56.07 12.87 4.38
C ALA A 17 -54.99 12.47 5.41
N GLU A 18 -55.40 11.99 6.59
CA GLU A 18 -54.50 11.48 7.62
C GLU A 18 -53.78 10.21 7.15
N ARG A 19 -54.50 9.26 6.54
CA ARG A 19 -53.90 8.06 5.94
C ARG A 19 -52.89 8.38 4.82
N ARG A 20 -53.15 9.41 4.01
CA ARG A 20 -52.20 9.86 2.97
C ARG A 20 -50.93 10.42 3.59
N LYS A 21 -51.05 11.26 4.63
CA LYS A 21 -49.87 11.78 5.36
C LYS A 21 -49.06 10.66 5.99
N GLU A 22 -49.71 9.70 6.65
CA GLU A 22 -49.00 8.53 7.20
C GLU A 22 -48.30 7.70 6.12
N ALA A 23 -48.94 7.53 4.95
CA ALA A 23 -48.36 6.81 3.84
C ALA A 23 -47.15 7.54 3.23
N GLU A 24 -47.23 8.86 3.05
CA GLU A 24 -46.13 9.71 2.61
C GLU A 24 -44.98 9.71 3.62
N GLU A 25 -45.26 9.80 4.91
CA GLU A 25 -44.23 9.75 5.96
C GLU A 25 -43.54 8.38 5.99
N ARG A 26 -44.29 7.28 5.84
CA ARG A 26 -43.73 5.93 5.72
C ARG A 26 -42.89 5.77 4.46
N GLN A 27 -43.35 6.31 3.32
CA GLN A 27 -42.57 6.28 2.08
C GLN A 27 -41.27 7.05 2.23
N ARG A 28 -41.32 8.24 2.82
CA ARG A 28 -40.14 9.06 3.06
C ARG A 28 -39.16 8.38 4.02
N LYS A 29 -39.64 7.76 5.11
CA LYS A 29 -38.79 6.97 6.02
C LYS A 29 -38.15 5.78 5.30
N ALA A 30 -38.92 5.04 4.50
CA ALA A 30 -38.40 3.92 3.73
C ALA A 30 -37.38 4.35 2.65
N GLU A 31 -37.54 5.54 2.07
CA GLU A 31 -36.58 6.12 1.12
C GLU A 31 -35.31 6.59 1.84
N GLU A 32 -35.43 7.27 2.98
CA GLU A 32 -34.30 7.65 3.84
C GLU A 32 -33.51 6.42 4.31
N GLU A 33 -34.18 5.35 4.76
CA GLU A 33 -33.52 4.08 5.13
C GLU A 33 -32.80 3.43 3.94
N ARG A 34 -33.41 3.42 2.75
CA ARG A 34 -32.78 2.87 1.53
C ARG A 34 -31.55 3.66 1.11
N GLU A 35 -31.58 4.98 1.22
CA GLU A 35 -30.42 5.81 0.90
C GLU A 35 -29.29 5.63 1.93
N GLN A 36 -29.62 5.48 3.22
CA GLN A 36 -28.64 5.12 4.25
C GLN A 36 -28.01 3.76 3.98
N GLU A 37 -28.81 2.74 3.65
CA GLU A 37 -28.31 1.40 3.32
C GLU A 37 -27.40 1.40 2.09
N LYS A 38 -27.75 2.18 1.05
CA LYS A 38 -26.90 2.34 -0.15
C LYS A 38 -25.57 3.00 0.18
N GLU A 39 -25.59 4.05 0.99
CA GLU A 39 -24.38 4.78 1.40
C GLU A 39 -23.47 3.88 2.25
N GLU A 40 -24.03 3.14 3.22
CA GLU A 40 -23.27 2.17 4.01
C GLU A 40 -22.68 1.06 3.13
N ARG A 41 -23.47 0.53 2.18
CA ARG A 41 -22.98 -0.47 1.23
C ARG A 41 -21.86 0.06 0.36
N ARG A 42 -21.94 1.31 -0.11
CA ARG A 42 -20.88 1.95 -0.89
C ARG A 42 -19.60 2.11 -0.07
N ARG A 43 -19.72 2.59 1.17
CA ARG A 43 -18.56 2.70 2.08
C ARG A 43 -17.92 1.36 2.37
N ALA A 44 -18.73 0.34 2.66
CA ALA A 44 -18.23 -1.02 2.88
C ALA A 44 -17.55 -1.60 1.64
N GLU A 45 -18.03 -1.28 0.44
CA GLU A 45 -17.39 -1.68 -0.81
C GLU A 45 -16.05 -0.96 -1.03
N GLU A 46 -16.01 0.36 -0.82
CA GLU A 46 -14.80 1.17 -0.88
C GLU A 46 -13.73 0.71 0.12
N GLU A 47 -14.09 0.43 1.37
CA GLU A 47 -13.17 -0.10 2.38
C GLU A 47 -12.62 -1.47 1.99
N ARG A 48 -13.47 -2.35 1.44
CA ARG A 48 -13.04 -3.66 0.95
C ARG A 48 -12.09 -3.54 -0.23
N ASP A 49 -12.34 -2.62 -1.15
CA ASP A 49 -11.46 -2.35 -2.29
C ASP A 49 -10.11 -1.78 -1.85
N GLN A 50 -10.11 -0.84 -0.92
CA GLN A 50 -8.88 -0.32 -0.33
C GLN A 50 -8.08 -1.42 0.37
N GLY A 51 -8.74 -2.25 1.18
CA GLY A 51 -8.11 -3.39 1.85
C GLY A 51 -7.53 -4.40 0.85
N ARG A 52 -8.24 -4.68 -0.24
CA ARG A 52 -7.74 -5.53 -1.33
C ARG A 52 -6.50 -4.95 -2.00
N GLU A 53 -6.49 -3.65 -2.28
CA GLU A 53 -5.35 -3.03 -2.96
C GLU A 53 -4.12 -2.93 -2.05
N LEU A 54 -4.29 -2.67 -0.76
CA LEU A 54 -3.20 -2.64 0.22
C LEU A 54 -2.55 -4.02 0.44
N THR A 55 -3.35 -5.08 0.38
CA THR A 55 -2.89 -6.47 0.55
C THR A 55 -2.44 -7.10 -0.78
N ARG A 56 -2.64 -6.40 -1.90
CA ARG A 56 -2.20 -6.85 -3.21
C ARG A 56 -0.69 -6.81 -3.29
N HIS A 57 -0.12 -7.88 -3.84
CA HIS A 57 1.30 -7.97 -4.09
C HIS A 57 1.73 -6.94 -5.14
N THR A 58 2.93 -6.41 -4.99
CA THR A 58 3.48 -5.42 -5.93
C THR A 58 4.08 -6.10 -7.15
N THR A 59 4.12 -5.36 -8.27
CA THR A 59 4.96 -5.72 -9.42
C THR A 59 6.42 -5.39 -9.12
N PHE A 60 7.36 -5.78 -9.97
CA PHE A 60 8.79 -5.49 -9.75
C PHE A 60 9.09 -3.99 -9.69
N LEU A 61 8.61 -3.21 -10.66
CA LEU A 61 8.77 -1.76 -10.69
C LEU A 61 7.95 -1.09 -9.58
N GLY A 62 6.79 -1.65 -9.24
CA GLY A 62 5.99 -1.21 -8.09
C GLY A 62 6.77 -1.34 -6.78
N LEU A 63 7.40 -2.49 -6.55
CA LEU A 63 8.28 -2.73 -5.40
C LEU A 63 9.42 -1.70 -5.36
N LEU A 64 10.18 -1.53 -6.46
CA LEU A 64 11.31 -0.59 -6.48
C LEU A 64 10.87 0.84 -6.17
N ARG A 65 9.74 1.26 -6.74
CA ARG A 65 9.15 2.58 -6.48
C ARG A 65 8.75 2.74 -5.02
N ASP A 66 8.05 1.76 -4.46
CA ASP A 66 7.59 1.82 -3.07
C ASP A 66 8.76 1.75 -2.09
N CYS A 67 9.78 0.91 -2.33
CA CYS A 67 11.02 0.92 -1.54
C CYS A 67 11.72 2.28 -1.57
N HIS A 68 11.80 2.91 -2.75
CA HIS A 68 12.40 4.23 -2.86
C HIS A 68 11.62 5.28 -2.06
N ILE A 69 10.30 5.32 -2.21
CA ILE A 69 9.42 6.33 -1.58
C ILE A 69 9.30 6.11 -0.07
N LEU A 70 9.13 4.87 0.36
CA LEU A 70 8.83 4.53 1.75
C LEU A 70 10.09 4.28 2.60
N PHE A 71 11.22 3.88 1.99
CA PHE A 71 12.45 3.56 2.72
C PHE A 71 13.57 4.56 2.48
N SER A 72 13.94 4.78 1.22
CA SER A 72 15.16 5.56 0.91
C SER A 72 14.96 7.06 1.03
N LEU A 73 13.84 7.62 0.55
CA LEU A 73 13.56 9.05 0.63
C LEU A 73 13.41 9.56 2.07
N PRO A 74 12.73 8.87 3.00
CA PRO A 74 12.57 9.34 4.37
C PRO A 74 13.81 9.10 5.26
N LEU A 75 14.81 8.36 4.75
CA LEU A 75 15.96 7.94 5.52
C LEU A 75 16.79 9.14 6.01
N ARG A 76 17.05 9.20 7.31
CA ARG A 76 17.78 10.29 7.95
C ARG A 76 18.93 9.74 8.78
N ALA A 77 20.08 10.40 8.71
CA ALA A 77 21.17 10.19 9.66
C ALA A 77 21.01 11.15 10.85
N ALA A 78 21.25 10.65 12.06
CA ALA A 78 21.28 11.46 13.26
C ALA A 78 22.51 12.39 13.27
N SER A 79 22.48 13.42 14.13
CA SER A 79 23.66 14.27 14.31
C SER A 79 24.79 13.47 14.97
N PRO A 80 26.07 13.82 14.70
CA PRO A 80 27.21 13.15 15.33
C PRO A 80 27.16 13.15 16.86
N SER A 81 26.59 14.19 17.47
CA SER A 81 26.48 14.36 18.94
C SER A 81 25.62 13.33 19.66
N ILE A 82 24.69 12.68 18.95
CA ILE A 82 23.77 11.66 19.50
C ILE A 82 23.97 10.30 18.82
N SER A 83 24.99 10.18 17.97
CA SER A 83 25.32 8.95 17.27
C SER A 83 26.35 8.15 18.05
N THR A 84 26.33 6.83 17.92
CA THR A 84 27.34 5.96 18.52
C THR A 84 28.70 6.32 17.97
N THR A 85 29.62 6.68 18.85
CA THR A 85 31.01 6.90 18.49
C THR A 85 31.78 5.61 18.77
N GLY A 86 32.19 4.91 17.72
CA GLY A 86 33.07 3.75 17.83
C GLY A 86 34.51 4.14 17.54
N LYS A 87 35.47 3.53 18.24
CA LYS A 87 36.85 3.47 17.71
C LYS A 87 36.85 2.47 16.57
N ILE A 88 37.00 2.95 15.35
CA ILE A 88 37.25 2.09 14.20
C ILE A 88 38.63 1.43 14.45
N PRO A 89 38.70 0.11 14.70
CA PRO A 89 39.97 -0.55 14.93
C PRO A 89 40.84 -0.42 13.69
N GLN A 90 42.16 -0.44 13.85
CA GLN A 90 43.02 -0.51 12.68
C GLN A 90 42.64 -1.75 11.85
N PRO A 91 42.57 -1.63 10.52
CA PRO A 91 42.18 -2.72 9.64
C PRO A 91 43.32 -3.75 9.50
N THR A 92 43.94 -4.15 10.61
CA THR A 92 45.04 -5.10 10.65
C THR A 92 44.63 -6.41 9.98
N GLY A 93 45.35 -6.80 8.94
CA GLY A 93 45.05 -8.01 8.15
C GLY A 93 43.91 -7.89 7.14
N LYS A 94 43.29 -6.70 6.98
CA LYS A 94 42.29 -6.45 5.93
C LYS A 94 42.95 -5.80 4.70
N TYR A 95 42.52 -6.21 3.52
CA TYR A 95 42.92 -5.55 2.27
C TYR A 95 42.26 -4.18 2.19
N CYS A 96 43.01 -3.12 2.51
CA CYS A 96 42.56 -1.74 2.35
C CYS A 96 43.13 -1.14 1.05
N PRO A 97 42.29 -0.69 0.11
CA PRO A 97 42.78 -0.04 -1.10
C PRO A 97 43.54 1.24 -0.74
N ARG A 98 44.72 1.44 -1.35
CA ARG A 98 45.53 2.66 -1.15
C ARG A 98 44.94 3.88 -1.88
N ARG A 99 44.10 3.64 -2.87
CA ARG A 99 43.45 4.65 -3.71
C ARG A 99 42.04 4.18 -4.02
N LEU A 100 41.08 5.10 -3.89
CA LEU A 100 39.75 4.93 -4.46
C LEU A 100 39.79 5.56 -5.86
N LEU A 101 39.45 4.79 -6.88
CA LEU A 101 39.39 5.26 -8.27
C LEU A 101 37.91 5.37 -8.69
N PRO A 102 37.57 6.33 -9.56
CA PRO A 102 36.25 6.38 -10.17
C PRO A 102 35.97 5.07 -10.90
N TRP A 103 34.75 4.55 -10.73
CA TRP A 103 34.28 3.42 -11.53
C TRP A 103 33.63 3.95 -12.82
N GLU A 104 34.48 4.22 -13.82
CA GLU A 104 34.11 4.97 -15.03
C GLU A 104 32.96 4.35 -15.83
N ASP A 105 32.91 3.02 -15.94
CA ASP A 105 31.88 2.28 -16.68
C ASP A 105 30.73 1.76 -15.80
N CYS A 106 30.64 2.19 -14.54
CA CYS A 106 29.65 1.69 -13.57
C CYS A 106 28.22 1.81 -14.09
N ALA A 107 27.83 3.00 -14.57
CA ALA A 107 26.48 3.24 -15.07
C ALA A 107 26.14 2.36 -16.28
N VAL A 108 27.10 2.14 -17.18
CA VAL A 108 26.92 1.29 -18.36
C VAL A 108 26.72 -0.16 -17.93
N ARG A 109 27.61 -0.70 -17.08
CA ARG A 109 27.50 -2.07 -16.56
C ARG A 109 26.22 -2.29 -15.76
N GLN A 110 25.83 -1.31 -14.95
CA GLN A 110 24.58 -1.38 -14.19
C GLN A 110 23.38 -1.46 -15.13
N GLN A 111 23.38 -0.68 -16.20
CA GLN A 111 22.30 -0.70 -17.20
C GLN A 111 22.24 -2.02 -17.98
N GLU A 112 23.40 -2.61 -18.30
CA GLU A 112 23.52 -3.91 -18.97
C GLU A 112 22.89 -5.05 -18.14
N ILE A 113 22.92 -4.94 -16.80
CA ILE A 113 22.28 -5.89 -15.89
C ILE A 113 20.80 -5.52 -15.65
N TYR A 114 20.52 -4.24 -15.45
CA TYR A 114 19.19 -3.77 -15.07
C TYR A 114 18.15 -3.97 -16.18
N ARG A 115 18.51 -3.71 -17.45
CA ARG A 115 17.57 -3.87 -18.57
C ARG A 115 17.04 -5.31 -18.71
N PRO A 116 17.89 -6.36 -18.78
CA PRO A 116 17.41 -7.75 -18.80
C PRO A 116 16.51 -8.09 -17.62
N VAL A 117 16.83 -7.63 -16.41
CA VAL A 117 16.00 -7.86 -15.20
C VAL A 117 14.62 -7.22 -15.37
N CYS A 118 14.54 -5.97 -15.83
CA CYS A 118 13.27 -5.31 -16.13
C CYS A 118 12.49 -6.05 -17.21
N THR A 119 13.12 -6.38 -18.34
CA THR A 119 12.46 -7.10 -19.45
C THR A 119 11.93 -8.45 -19.00
N TYR A 120 12.66 -9.15 -18.13
CA TYR A 120 12.21 -10.42 -17.58
C TYR A 120 11.03 -10.24 -16.63
N LEU A 121 11.16 -9.40 -15.60
CA LEU A 121 10.16 -9.29 -14.53
C LEU A 121 8.92 -8.48 -14.94
N GLU A 122 9.08 -7.52 -15.84
CA GLU A 122 8.03 -6.65 -16.38
C GLU A 122 8.09 -6.61 -17.92
N PRO A 123 7.71 -7.70 -18.60
CA PRO A 123 7.75 -7.78 -20.06
C PRO A 123 6.74 -6.83 -20.71
N GLU A 124 7.19 -6.11 -21.74
CA GLU A 124 6.31 -5.22 -22.52
C GLU A 124 5.14 -5.98 -23.16
N GLY A 125 3.96 -5.38 -23.13
CA GLY A 125 2.74 -5.94 -23.73
C GLY A 125 2.11 -7.10 -22.94
N LYS A 126 2.62 -7.44 -21.76
CA LYS A 126 1.99 -8.39 -20.82
C LYS A 126 1.74 -7.73 -19.48
N ALA A 127 0.73 -8.21 -18.75
CA ALA A 127 0.51 -7.76 -17.38
C ALA A 127 1.71 -8.17 -16.51
N ALA A 128 2.33 -7.21 -15.83
CA ALA A 128 3.41 -7.48 -14.90
C ALA A 128 2.90 -8.33 -13.73
N GLU A 129 3.69 -9.32 -13.35
CA GLU A 129 3.29 -10.24 -12.29
C GLU A 129 3.40 -9.58 -10.92
N GLN A 130 2.35 -9.75 -10.13
CA GLN A 130 2.22 -9.23 -8.78
C GLN A 130 2.66 -10.28 -7.78
N ARG A 131 3.98 -10.43 -7.63
CA ARG A 131 4.58 -11.48 -6.80
C ARG A 131 5.44 -10.94 -5.66
N PHE A 132 5.69 -9.63 -5.64
CA PHE A 132 6.53 -9.00 -4.62
C PHE A 132 5.69 -8.50 -3.44
N SER A 133 6.36 -8.16 -2.34
CA SER A 133 5.72 -7.81 -1.07
C SER A 133 4.56 -6.82 -1.25
N PRO A 134 3.43 -7.04 -0.56
CA PRO A 134 2.29 -6.14 -0.68
C PRO A 134 2.61 -4.77 -0.10
N ARG A 135 1.95 -3.74 -0.63
CA ARG A 135 2.19 -2.35 -0.24
C ARG A 135 2.04 -2.13 1.27
N LEU A 136 1.05 -2.77 1.89
CA LEU A 136 0.83 -2.68 3.34
C LEU A 136 2.05 -3.12 4.16
N ALA A 137 2.76 -4.18 3.72
CA ALA A 137 3.95 -4.65 4.40
C ALA A 137 5.13 -3.67 4.25
N LEU A 138 5.25 -3.04 3.08
CA LEU A 138 6.24 -1.99 2.84
C LEU A 138 5.93 -0.74 3.69
N GLU A 139 4.66 -0.36 3.79
CA GLU A 139 4.26 0.80 4.62
C GLU A 139 4.52 0.57 6.12
N ASP A 140 4.26 -0.63 6.64
CA ASP A 140 4.60 -0.97 8.03
C ASP A 140 6.10 -0.85 8.29
N LEU A 141 6.93 -1.41 7.40
CA LEU A 141 8.37 -1.35 7.54
C LEU A 141 8.91 0.08 7.36
N GLY A 142 8.35 0.85 6.44
CA GLY A 142 8.74 2.23 6.18
C GLY A 142 8.49 3.13 7.39
N LYS A 143 7.35 2.94 8.08
CA LYS A 143 7.07 3.62 9.35
C LYS A 143 8.18 3.36 10.38
N ARG A 144 8.63 2.11 10.52
CA ARG A 144 9.71 1.75 11.46
C ARG A 144 11.05 2.40 11.11
N PHE A 145 11.35 2.56 9.82
CA PHE A 145 12.57 3.27 9.39
C PHE A 145 12.47 4.78 9.62
N ASP A 146 11.27 5.36 9.56
CA ASP A 146 11.06 6.79 9.78
C ASP A 146 10.93 7.18 11.27
N GLU A 147 10.66 6.22 12.16
CA GLU A 147 10.51 6.44 13.62
C GLU A 147 11.68 7.22 14.24
N ARG A 148 12.91 6.93 13.80
CA ARG A 148 14.09 7.67 14.26
C ARG A 148 15.21 7.69 13.22
N PRO A 149 16.04 8.74 13.19
CA PRO A 149 17.23 8.77 12.37
C PRO A 149 18.22 7.65 12.74
N ILE A 150 18.95 7.13 11.76
CA ILE A 150 20.07 6.21 11.93
C ILE A 150 21.14 6.89 12.78
N SER A 151 21.38 6.36 13.98
CA SER A 151 22.38 6.90 14.89
C SER A 151 23.47 5.88 15.25
N SER A 152 23.38 4.65 14.75
CA SER A 152 24.34 3.59 15.03
C SER A 152 24.58 2.65 13.86
N GLU A 153 25.68 1.90 13.92
CA GLU A 153 25.96 0.82 12.97
C GLU A 153 24.86 -0.26 13.01
N GLN A 154 24.29 -0.53 14.18
CA GLN A 154 23.20 -1.49 14.33
C GLN A 154 21.93 -1.02 13.61
N ASP A 155 21.65 0.29 13.64
CA ASP A 155 20.52 0.87 12.92
C ASP A 155 20.72 0.75 11.41
N LEU A 156 21.92 1.08 10.92
CA LEU A 156 22.29 0.92 9.52
C LEU A 156 22.20 -0.54 9.07
N GLN A 157 22.75 -1.47 9.85
CA GLN A 157 22.67 -2.90 9.57
C GLN A 157 21.22 -3.38 9.46
N SER A 158 20.35 -2.88 10.36
CA SER A 158 18.94 -3.23 10.34
C SER A 158 18.25 -2.70 9.07
N TYR A 159 18.53 -1.45 8.70
CA TYR A 159 18.03 -0.87 7.44
C TYR A 159 18.51 -1.67 6.23
N GLU A 160 19.81 -1.94 6.10
CA GLU A 160 20.36 -2.67 4.96
C GLU A 160 19.72 -4.06 4.84
N ARG A 161 19.63 -4.80 5.94
CA ARG A 161 19.05 -6.14 5.93
C ARG A 161 17.56 -6.14 5.54
N PHE A 162 16.76 -5.31 6.20
CA PHE A 162 15.31 -5.35 6.04
C PHE A 162 14.79 -4.51 4.87
N GLY A 163 15.44 -3.40 4.58
CA GLY A 163 15.08 -2.44 3.53
C GLY A 163 15.70 -2.71 2.16
N VAL A 164 16.80 -3.49 2.10
CA VAL A 164 17.53 -3.75 0.85
C VAL A 164 17.73 -5.25 0.62
N GLU A 165 18.52 -5.92 1.45
CA GLU A 165 19.02 -7.29 1.18
C GLU A 165 17.89 -8.31 1.02
N ASN A 166 16.86 -8.24 1.87
CA ASN A 166 15.71 -9.14 1.77
C ASN A 166 15.00 -9.02 0.41
N TYR A 167 14.78 -7.80 -0.08
CA TYR A 167 14.11 -7.60 -1.38
C TYR A 167 15.01 -7.97 -2.55
N VAL A 168 16.33 -7.73 -2.44
CA VAL A 168 17.31 -8.21 -3.43
C VAL A 168 17.27 -9.74 -3.51
N ARG A 169 17.22 -10.43 -2.37
CA ARG A 169 17.05 -11.89 -2.35
C ARG A 169 15.76 -12.31 -3.04
N ASP A 170 14.64 -11.66 -2.75
CA ASP A 170 13.34 -12.00 -3.34
C ASP A 170 13.33 -11.78 -4.86
N ILE A 171 13.99 -10.72 -5.35
CA ILE A 171 14.21 -10.48 -6.79
C ILE A 171 15.06 -11.59 -7.40
N ILE A 172 16.16 -12.00 -6.76
CA ILE A 172 17.00 -13.10 -7.25
C ILE A 172 16.21 -14.42 -7.32
N VAL A 173 15.41 -14.72 -6.31
CA VAL A 173 14.52 -15.90 -6.31
C VAL A 173 13.53 -15.83 -7.47
N ALA A 174 12.92 -14.67 -7.73
CA ALA A 174 12.00 -14.47 -8.86
C ALA A 174 12.70 -14.64 -10.22
N LEU A 175 13.98 -14.26 -10.33
CA LEU A 175 14.78 -14.45 -11.55
C LEU A 175 15.16 -15.92 -11.78
N GLN A 176 15.23 -16.74 -10.73
CA GLN A 176 15.54 -18.17 -10.83
C GLN A 176 14.33 -19.04 -11.22
N ASP A 177 13.12 -18.48 -11.21
CA ASP A 177 11.90 -19.20 -11.58
C ASP A 177 11.88 -19.50 -13.08
N THR A 178 12.40 -20.68 -13.45
CA THR A 178 12.58 -21.15 -14.85
C THR A 178 11.28 -21.55 -15.55
N SER A 179 10.12 -21.40 -14.90
CA SER A 179 8.81 -21.67 -15.50
C SER A 179 8.46 -20.75 -16.69
N ARG A 180 9.26 -19.70 -16.96
CA ARG A 180 9.12 -18.75 -18.07
C ARG A 180 10.01 -19.03 -19.30
N LEU A 181 10.86 -20.05 -19.26
CA LEU A 181 11.74 -20.47 -20.37
C LEU A 181 11.17 -21.64 -21.20
N ARG A 182 9.90 -22.04 -20.96
CA ARG A 182 9.18 -23.06 -21.72
C ARG A 182 8.06 -22.45 -22.56
#